data_AF-A0A6P6N5G7-F1
#
_entry.id   AF-A0A6P6N5G7-F1
#
_cell.length_a   1.000
_cell.length_b   1.000
_cell.length_c   1.000
_cell.angle_alpha   90.00
_cell.angle_beta   90.00
_cell.angle_gamma   90.00
#
_symmetry.space_group_name_H-M   'P 1'
#
loop_
_entity.id
_entity.type
_entity.pdbx_description
1 polymer ?
#
loop_
_entity_poly.entity_id
_entity_poly.type
_entity_poly.pdbx_seq_one_letter_code
_entity_poly.pdbx_strand_id
1 'polypeptide(L)'
;MITVCRPGKIRSRGKCVDENECEIQPSICERNAACFNTAGSYYCQCHEGFTPPSPHNFTQLDGILCKDINECLVGSDDCGPNTTCVNTEGGYNCTCATGYISSNGKDIFNSGVQCIDRDECNDPSFCGKHASCHNTAGGFYCICEAGFRLKSGGTNFTDTSELCEKLKCDRFLSEKDASQTSPELTKLVSLITDSCLIMNQSESVNNNTQAHGEKLLKGFLSDLDDLNHGGFSGDNGMISALFRIVVNILKLIGHLLSASRTRKISAKAEVELLVKRGNSPPEGDFRMNISGAQLTSHWDTATGNTYHGFTTAALLSYKGLDESLNCCFDHLETQKKQTYKINSKVVTATFINTETTNLNKPIKLTFSHLEKKNEKHMCVFWDPELDGGAWSTLGCSTVSSRADQTVCSCNKLGSFAVLTVLCDTGVCRPTLNFCTLDSKP
;
A
#
# COMPACT_ATOMS: atom_id res chain seq x y z
N MET A 1 -59.59 -7.14 -77.30
CA MET A 1 -58.27 -7.48 -76.70
C MET A 1 -58.42 -7.43 -75.19
N ILE A 2 -58.12 -8.53 -74.49
CA ILE A 2 -58.08 -8.54 -73.03
C ILE A 2 -56.77 -7.85 -72.63
N THR A 3 -56.84 -6.66 -72.05
CA THR A 3 -55.66 -6.00 -71.47
C THR A 3 -55.21 -6.81 -70.26
N VAL A 4 -54.14 -7.59 -70.43
CA VAL A 4 -53.46 -8.30 -69.35
C VAL A 4 -52.43 -7.32 -68.75
N CYS A 5 -52.56 -7.05 -67.45
CA CYS A 5 -51.60 -6.23 -66.74
C CYS A 5 -50.39 -7.05 -66.33
N ARG A 6 -49.23 -6.41 -66.23
CA ARG A 6 -48.03 -7.03 -65.64
C ARG A 6 -48.28 -7.31 -64.15
N PRO A 7 -47.59 -8.29 -63.54
CA PRO A 7 -47.62 -8.50 -62.09
C PRO A 7 -47.39 -7.20 -61.31
N GLY A 8 -48.05 -7.04 -60.16
CA GLY A 8 -48.04 -5.80 -59.36
C GLY A 8 -48.92 -4.66 -59.90
N LYS A 9 -49.78 -4.92 -60.89
CA LYS A 9 -50.71 -3.93 -61.45
C LYS A 9 -52.10 -4.51 -61.64
N ILE A 10 -53.11 -3.75 -61.21
CA ILE A 10 -54.51 -4.09 -61.40
C ILE A 10 -55.13 -3.32 -62.57
N ARG A 11 -56.18 -3.91 -63.16
CA ARG A 11 -56.92 -3.27 -64.25
C ARG A 11 -58.00 -2.37 -63.68
N SER A 12 -57.87 -1.05 -63.89
CA SER A 12 -58.88 -0.05 -63.52
C SER A 12 -59.24 0.83 -64.72
N ARG A 13 -60.54 0.89 -65.06
CA ARG A 13 -61.09 1.64 -66.22
C ARG A 13 -60.35 1.42 -67.55
N GLY A 14 -60.01 0.17 -67.85
CA GLY A 14 -59.34 -0.22 -69.11
C GLY A 14 -57.85 0.11 -69.17
N LYS A 15 -57.26 0.64 -68.09
CA LYS A 15 -55.82 0.90 -67.95
C LYS A 15 -55.23 0.02 -66.84
N CYS A 16 -53.94 -0.29 -66.94
CA CYS A 16 -53.22 -0.92 -65.84
C CYS A 16 -52.75 0.17 -64.89
N VAL A 17 -53.29 0.14 -63.68
CA VAL A 17 -52.88 1.01 -62.59
C VAL A 17 -52.07 0.18 -61.59
N ASP A 18 -51.23 0.87 -60.86
CA ASP A 18 -50.44 0.26 -59.80
C ASP A 18 -51.34 -0.36 -58.72
N GLU A 19 -50.95 -1.52 -58.21
CA GLU A 19 -51.59 -2.14 -57.06
C GLU A 19 -50.80 -1.75 -55.81
N ASN A 20 -51.39 -0.99 -54.89
CA ASN A 20 -50.66 -0.61 -53.67
C ASN A 20 -50.70 -1.77 -52.67
N GLU A 21 -49.66 -2.60 -52.65
CA GLU A 21 -49.60 -3.78 -51.81
C GLU A 21 -49.59 -3.43 -50.31
N CYS A 22 -49.06 -2.26 -49.94
CA CYS A 22 -49.05 -1.75 -48.56
C CYS A 22 -50.46 -1.41 -48.02
N GLU A 23 -51.39 -1.02 -48.90
CA GLU A 23 -52.79 -0.76 -48.52
C GLU A 23 -53.61 -2.05 -48.46
N ILE A 24 -53.30 -3.01 -49.33
CA ILE A 24 -54.05 -4.27 -49.47
C ILE A 24 -53.69 -5.24 -48.34
N GLN A 25 -52.40 -5.32 -47.98
CA GLN A 25 -51.92 -6.13 -46.89
C GLN A 25 -51.01 -5.30 -45.97
N PRO A 26 -51.58 -4.63 -44.95
CA PRO A 26 -50.80 -3.77 -44.04
C PRO A 26 -49.67 -4.50 -43.28
N SER A 27 -49.76 -5.81 -43.15
CA SER A 27 -48.74 -6.69 -42.54
C SER A 27 -47.84 -7.39 -43.58
N ILE A 28 -47.77 -6.87 -44.80
CA ILE A 28 -46.93 -7.45 -45.88
C ILE A 28 -45.43 -7.30 -45.58
N CYS A 29 -45.08 -6.26 -44.83
CA CYS A 29 -43.79 -6.17 -44.16
C CYS A 29 -43.92 -6.75 -42.74
N GLU A 30 -42.96 -7.58 -42.35
CA GLU A 30 -42.92 -8.19 -41.01
C GLU A 30 -42.77 -7.13 -39.89
N ARG A 31 -42.75 -7.57 -38.62
CA ARG A 31 -42.61 -6.65 -37.46
C ARG A 31 -41.31 -5.83 -37.60
N ASN A 32 -41.38 -4.56 -37.17
CA ASN A 32 -40.27 -3.60 -37.17
C ASN A 32 -39.80 -3.15 -38.57
N ALA A 33 -40.70 -3.15 -39.56
CA ALA A 33 -40.45 -2.62 -40.90
C ALA A 33 -41.63 -1.78 -41.43
N ALA A 34 -41.30 -0.73 -42.19
CA ALA A 34 -42.24 0.11 -42.91
C ALA A 34 -42.37 -0.35 -44.38
N CYS A 35 -43.59 -0.32 -44.90
CA CYS A 35 -43.90 -0.68 -46.29
C CYS A 35 -43.91 0.57 -47.18
N PHE A 36 -43.23 0.49 -48.33
CA PHE A 36 -43.19 1.53 -49.34
C PHE A 36 -43.63 0.96 -50.69
N ASN A 37 -44.70 1.53 -51.25
CA ASN A 37 -45.22 1.13 -52.54
C ASN A 37 -44.37 1.71 -53.69
N THR A 38 -44.19 0.93 -54.75
CA THR A 38 -43.48 1.33 -55.98
C THR A 38 -44.25 0.88 -57.22
N ALA A 39 -43.97 1.47 -58.38
CA ALA A 39 -44.74 1.12 -59.58
C ALA A 39 -44.50 -0.34 -60.03
N GLY A 40 -45.44 -1.24 -59.73
CA GLY A 40 -45.41 -2.67 -60.05
C GLY A 40 -44.76 -3.56 -58.99
N SER A 41 -44.50 -3.05 -57.78
CA SER A 41 -43.94 -3.80 -56.63
C SER A 41 -44.02 -2.95 -55.36
N TYR A 42 -43.59 -3.49 -54.23
CA TYR A 42 -43.31 -2.73 -53.01
C TYR A 42 -41.91 -3.09 -52.50
N TYR A 43 -41.46 -2.37 -51.47
CA TYR A 43 -40.32 -2.78 -50.66
C TYR A 43 -40.54 -2.47 -49.18
N CYS A 44 -39.87 -3.24 -48.33
CA CYS A 44 -39.84 -3.07 -46.89
C CYS A 44 -38.52 -2.46 -46.45
N GLN A 45 -38.58 -1.54 -45.49
CA GLN A 45 -37.42 -0.93 -44.84
C GLN A 45 -37.53 -1.15 -43.33
N CYS A 46 -36.49 -1.70 -42.71
CA CYS A 46 -36.46 -1.84 -41.25
C CYS A 46 -36.57 -0.47 -40.57
N HIS A 47 -37.26 -0.41 -39.42
CA HIS A 47 -37.29 0.76 -38.56
C HIS A 47 -35.89 1.06 -38.00
N GLU A 48 -35.67 2.29 -37.50
CA GLU A 48 -34.45 2.61 -36.75
C GLU A 48 -34.24 1.61 -35.59
N GLY A 49 -32.98 1.27 -35.34
CA GLY A 49 -32.61 0.22 -34.38
C GLY A 49 -32.68 -1.21 -34.93
N PHE A 50 -33.07 -1.41 -36.20
CA PHE A 50 -33.14 -2.72 -36.83
C PHE A 50 -32.36 -2.79 -38.13
N THR A 51 -31.73 -3.93 -38.39
CA THR A 51 -30.98 -4.20 -39.62
C THR A 51 -31.63 -5.33 -40.41
N PRO A 52 -31.74 -5.20 -41.74
CA PRO A 52 -32.14 -6.32 -42.58
C PRO A 52 -31.02 -7.38 -42.58
N PRO A 53 -31.34 -8.68 -42.62
CA PRO A 53 -30.35 -9.75 -42.74
C PRO A 53 -29.64 -9.79 -44.11
N SER A 54 -29.99 -8.90 -45.04
CA SER A 54 -29.27 -8.65 -46.29
C SER A 54 -29.21 -7.14 -46.57
N PRO A 55 -28.18 -6.64 -47.26
CA PRO A 55 -27.84 -5.21 -47.33
C PRO A 55 -28.81 -4.32 -48.15
N HIS A 56 -30.01 -4.81 -48.49
CA HIS A 56 -30.95 -4.14 -49.38
C HIS A 56 -32.38 -4.18 -48.82
N ASN A 57 -33.22 -3.26 -49.30
CA ASN A 57 -34.67 -3.31 -49.08
C ASN A 57 -35.21 -4.67 -49.56
N PHE A 58 -36.15 -5.25 -48.82
CA PHE A 58 -36.62 -6.62 -49.02
C PHE A 58 -38.13 -6.65 -49.33
N THR A 59 -38.60 -7.78 -49.84
CA THR A 59 -39.99 -8.09 -50.17
C THR A 59 -40.42 -9.36 -49.42
N GLN A 60 -41.71 -9.70 -49.44
CA GLN A 60 -42.23 -10.90 -48.75
C GLN A 60 -41.64 -12.20 -49.31
N LEU A 61 -41.20 -12.21 -50.57
CA LEU A 61 -40.52 -13.34 -51.21
C LEU A 61 -39.14 -13.62 -50.60
N ASP A 62 -38.57 -12.67 -49.86
CA ASP A 62 -37.26 -12.79 -49.23
C ASP A 62 -37.31 -13.50 -47.86
N GLY A 63 -38.50 -13.71 -47.27
CA GLY A 63 -38.68 -14.54 -46.06
C GLY A 63 -37.89 -14.08 -44.83
N ILE A 64 -37.72 -12.78 -44.65
CA ILE A 64 -36.65 -12.19 -43.84
C ILE A 64 -37.22 -11.24 -42.76
N LEU A 65 -36.80 -11.51 -41.50
CA LEU A 65 -37.15 -10.73 -40.31
C LEU A 65 -36.10 -9.63 -40.04
N CYS A 66 -36.54 -8.39 -39.84
CA CYS A 66 -35.68 -7.31 -39.34
C CYS A 66 -35.11 -7.70 -37.97
N LYS A 67 -33.78 -7.73 -37.85
CA LYS A 67 -33.10 -8.08 -36.61
C LYS A 67 -32.73 -6.82 -35.87
N ASP A 68 -32.99 -6.86 -34.57
CA ASP A 68 -32.54 -5.84 -33.63
C ASP A 68 -31.02 -5.62 -33.76
N ILE A 69 -30.60 -4.36 -33.84
CA ILE A 69 -29.20 -3.98 -33.81
C ILE A 69 -28.81 -3.95 -32.34
N ASN A 70 -27.78 -4.72 -31.97
CA ASN A 70 -27.25 -4.61 -30.62
C ASN A 70 -26.22 -3.50 -30.56
N GLU A 71 -26.64 -2.27 -30.22
CA GLU A 71 -25.75 -1.11 -30.21
C GLU A 71 -24.59 -1.27 -29.23
N CYS A 72 -24.83 -1.96 -28.10
CA CYS A 72 -23.81 -2.22 -27.09
C CYS A 72 -22.69 -3.16 -27.60
N LEU A 73 -23.01 -4.10 -28.51
CA LEU A 73 -22.00 -4.99 -29.10
C LEU A 73 -21.28 -4.33 -30.28
N VAL A 74 -21.98 -3.48 -31.02
CA VAL A 74 -21.43 -2.77 -32.18
C VAL A 74 -20.60 -1.55 -31.74
N GLY A 75 -20.80 -1.06 -30.51
CA GLY A 75 -20.17 0.16 -29.99
C GLY A 75 -20.74 1.43 -30.61
N SER A 76 -22.01 1.38 -31.01
CA SER A 76 -22.76 2.52 -31.53
C SER A 76 -23.68 3.15 -30.48
N ASP A 77 -23.59 2.70 -29.22
CA ASP A 77 -24.27 3.33 -28.10
C ASP A 77 -23.65 4.70 -27.77
N ASP A 78 -24.49 5.68 -27.44
CA ASP A 78 -24.07 7.04 -27.04
C ASP A 78 -24.15 7.20 -25.51
N CYS A 79 -23.82 6.12 -24.78
CA CYS A 79 -23.92 6.09 -23.32
C CYS A 79 -22.87 6.98 -22.63
N GLY A 80 -21.70 7.18 -23.26
CA GLY A 80 -20.59 7.97 -22.68
C GLY A 80 -19.70 7.16 -21.73
N PRO A 81 -18.77 7.82 -21.01
CA PRO A 81 -17.87 7.14 -20.06
C PRO A 81 -18.58 6.78 -18.76
N ASN A 82 -18.06 5.78 -18.04
CA ASN A 82 -18.57 5.31 -16.74
C ASN A 82 -20.04 4.83 -16.79
N THR A 83 -20.44 4.21 -17.89
CA THR A 83 -21.77 3.64 -18.09
C THR A 83 -21.73 2.15 -18.37
N THR A 84 -22.87 1.50 -18.17
CA THR A 84 -23.15 0.16 -18.68
C THR A 84 -24.25 0.26 -19.74
N CYS A 85 -23.99 -0.28 -20.93
CA CYS A 85 -24.98 -0.38 -21.99
C CYS A 85 -25.75 -1.70 -21.89
N VAL A 86 -27.08 -1.63 -22.01
CA VAL A 86 -28.00 -2.77 -22.03
C VAL A 86 -28.84 -2.67 -23.29
N ASN A 87 -28.71 -3.65 -24.17
CA ASN A 87 -29.47 -3.71 -25.40
C ASN A 87 -30.96 -3.94 -25.14
N THR A 88 -31.81 -3.27 -25.91
CA THR A 88 -33.28 -3.40 -25.86
C THR A 88 -33.84 -3.56 -27.28
N GLU A 89 -35.07 -4.04 -27.43
CA GLU A 89 -35.65 -4.16 -28.77
C GLU A 89 -35.87 -2.76 -29.38
N GLY A 90 -35.19 -2.48 -30.49
CA GLY A 90 -35.22 -1.22 -31.24
C GLY A 90 -34.30 -0.13 -30.71
N GLY A 91 -33.36 -0.44 -29.81
CA GLY A 91 -32.39 0.52 -29.29
C GLY A 91 -31.67 0.04 -28.04
N TYR A 92 -31.16 0.96 -27.24
CA TYR A 92 -30.36 0.61 -26.05
C TYR A 92 -30.68 1.51 -24.87
N ASN A 93 -30.41 0.99 -23.68
CA ASN A 93 -30.47 1.70 -22.42
C ASN A 93 -29.09 1.77 -21.80
N CYS A 94 -28.76 2.92 -21.24
CA CYS A 94 -27.55 3.19 -20.51
C CYS A 94 -27.89 3.35 -19.03
N THR A 95 -27.04 2.83 -18.17
CA THR A 95 -27.05 3.09 -16.74
C THR A 95 -25.68 3.56 -16.31
N CYS A 96 -25.58 4.33 -15.22
CA CYS A 96 -24.27 4.64 -14.66
C CYS A 96 -23.64 3.37 -14.06
N ALA A 97 -22.33 3.21 -14.25
CA ALA A 97 -21.57 2.14 -13.62
C ALA A 97 -21.63 2.27 -12.08
N THR A 98 -21.35 1.16 -11.38
CA THR A 98 -21.29 1.17 -9.91
C THR A 98 -20.35 2.27 -9.40
N GLY A 99 -20.80 3.02 -8.39
CA GLY A 99 -20.06 4.17 -7.84
C GLY A 99 -20.33 5.51 -8.55
N TYR A 100 -21.16 5.53 -9.60
CA TYR A 100 -21.54 6.75 -10.32
C TYR A 100 -23.05 6.99 -10.27
N ILE A 101 -23.43 8.27 -10.32
CA ILE A 101 -24.82 8.72 -10.42
C ILE A 101 -25.01 9.58 -11.67
N SER A 102 -26.21 9.59 -12.24
CA SER A 102 -26.49 10.37 -13.44
C SER A 102 -26.67 11.86 -13.10
N SER A 103 -26.15 12.73 -13.97
CA SER A 103 -26.24 14.18 -13.81
C SER A 103 -27.67 14.72 -13.78
N ASN A 104 -28.64 13.95 -14.27
CA ASN A 104 -30.07 14.29 -14.30
C ASN A 104 -30.93 13.44 -13.34
N GLY A 105 -30.31 12.58 -12.52
CA GLY A 105 -31.00 11.72 -11.56
C GLY A 105 -31.82 10.57 -12.15
N LYS A 106 -31.68 10.26 -13.45
CA LYS A 106 -32.31 9.08 -14.06
C LYS A 106 -31.40 7.85 -13.96
N ASP A 107 -31.94 6.73 -13.50
CA ASP A 107 -31.20 5.47 -13.45
C ASP A 107 -30.95 4.87 -14.84
N ILE A 108 -31.86 5.12 -15.78
CA ILE A 108 -31.81 4.65 -17.17
C ILE A 108 -31.94 5.84 -18.12
N PHE A 109 -31.07 5.92 -19.13
CA PHE A 109 -31.07 6.94 -20.17
C PHE A 109 -30.52 6.39 -21.51
N ASN A 110 -30.60 7.15 -22.60
CA ASN A 110 -30.16 6.70 -23.93
C ASN A 110 -28.98 7.51 -24.45
N SER A 111 -29.02 8.84 -24.36
CA SER A 111 -27.90 9.70 -24.76
C SER A 111 -27.86 11.03 -23.99
N GLY A 112 -26.71 11.69 -24.02
CA GLY A 112 -26.55 13.06 -23.50
C GLY A 112 -26.57 13.19 -21.96
N VAL A 113 -26.44 12.10 -21.22
CA VAL A 113 -26.37 12.10 -19.75
C VAL A 113 -24.94 11.78 -19.32
N GLN A 114 -24.42 12.51 -18.34
CA GLN A 114 -23.09 12.29 -17.81
C GLN A 114 -23.20 11.53 -16.49
N CYS A 115 -22.36 10.52 -16.31
CA CYS A 115 -22.23 9.82 -15.04
C CYS A 115 -21.13 10.47 -14.21
N ILE A 116 -21.54 11.08 -13.10
CA ILE A 116 -20.64 11.74 -12.15
C ILE A 116 -20.37 10.81 -10.98
N ASP A 117 -19.16 10.92 -10.45
CA ASP A 117 -18.73 10.14 -9.29
C ASP A 117 -19.63 10.42 -8.08
N ARG A 118 -20.07 9.36 -7.40
CA ARG A 118 -20.86 9.48 -6.18
C ARG A 118 -19.91 9.64 -5.01
N ASP A 119 -19.74 10.87 -4.53
CA ASP A 119 -18.89 11.11 -3.37
C ASP A 119 -19.55 10.60 -2.08
N GLU A 120 -19.18 9.39 -1.67
CA GLU A 120 -19.68 8.73 -0.45
C GLU A 120 -19.21 9.40 0.84
N CYS A 121 -18.14 10.21 0.79
CA CYS A 121 -17.62 10.91 1.96
C CYS A 121 -18.48 12.11 2.38
N ASN A 122 -19.46 12.51 1.56
CA ASN A 122 -20.49 13.45 1.99
C ASN A 122 -21.47 12.85 3.00
N ASP A 123 -21.52 11.52 3.13
CA ASP A 123 -22.32 10.82 4.12
C ASP A 123 -21.41 10.17 5.18
N PRO A 124 -21.42 10.65 6.43
CA PRO A 124 -20.55 10.16 7.49
C PRO A 124 -20.88 8.74 7.95
N SER A 125 -21.94 8.11 7.43
CA SER A 125 -22.26 6.71 7.71
C SER A 125 -21.37 5.71 6.96
N PHE A 126 -20.68 6.12 5.89
CA PHE A 126 -19.86 5.21 5.07
C PHE A 126 -18.55 4.80 5.75
N CYS A 127 -17.95 5.70 6.53
CA CYS A 127 -16.82 5.36 7.38
C CYS A 127 -17.27 5.34 8.84
N GLY A 128 -17.09 4.18 9.49
CA GLY A 128 -17.36 4.03 10.91
C GLY A 128 -16.52 4.98 11.78
N LYS A 129 -16.79 4.99 13.09
CA LYS A 129 -16.05 5.86 14.03
C LYS A 129 -14.54 5.62 13.95
N HIS A 130 -13.77 6.68 14.17
CA HIS A 130 -12.30 6.68 14.15
C HIS A 130 -11.68 6.36 12.78
N ALA A 131 -12.37 6.74 11.71
CA ALA A 131 -11.87 6.64 10.35
C ALA A 131 -12.13 7.94 9.59
N SER A 132 -11.17 8.33 8.75
CA SER A 132 -11.31 9.42 7.79
C SER A 132 -11.72 8.84 6.43
N CYS A 133 -12.73 9.44 5.80
CA CYS A 133 -13.19 9.06 4.48
C CYS A 133 -12.40 9.77 3.38
N HIS A 134 -12.04 9.03 2.34
CA HIS A 134 -11.38 9.53 1.15
C HIS A 134 -12.13 9.06 -0.10
N ASN A 135 -12.65 10.02 -0.86
CA ASN A 135 -13.39 9.75 -2.09
C ASN A 135 -12.45 9.47 -3.27
N THR A 136 -12.86 8.60 -4.19
CA THR A 136 -12.14 8.22 -5.40
C THR A 136 -13.10 8.06 -6.57
N ALA A 137 -12.62 8.09 -7.81
CA ALA A 137 -13.50 7.88 -8.96
C ALA A 137 -14.08 6.44 -8.96
N GLY A 138 -15.39 6.32 -8.79
CA GLY A 138 -16.15 5.08 -8.73
C GLY A 138 -16.26 4.45 -7.33
N GLY A 139 -15.89 5.17 -6.27
CA GLY A 139 -16.10 4.71 -4.90
C GLY A 139 -15.23 5.43 -3.86
N PHE A 140 -15.06 4.83 -2.69
CA PHE A 140 -14.38 5.48 -1.57
C PHE A 140 -13.56 4.49 -0.75
N TYR A 141 -12.77 5.02 0.18
CA TYR A 141 -12.12 4.22 1.20
C TYR A 141 -11.97 4.94 2.52
N CYS A 142 -11.87 4.16 3.58
CA CYS A 142 -11.71 4.65 4.95
C CYS A 142 -10.29 4.38 5.44
N ILE A 143 -9.63 5.39 6.01
CA ILE A 143 -8.35 5.26 6.70
C ILE A 143 -8.59 5.39 8.20
N CYS A 144 -8.17 4.40 8.99
CA CYS A 144 -8.22 4.51 10.44
C CYS A 144 -7.35 5.66 10.95
N GLU A 145 -7.91 6.42 11.89
CA GLU A 145 -7.22 7.50 12.57
C GLU A 145 -5.99 7.00 13.35
N ALA A 146 -5.13 7.93 13.75
CA ALA A 146 -3.96 7.60 14.57
C ALA A 146 -4.36 6.86 15.86
N GLY A 147 -3.69 5.75 16.16
CA GLY A 147 -4.02 4.88 17.31
C GLY A 147 -5.10 3.81 17.05
N PHE A 148 -5.65 3.76 15.83
CA PHE A 148 -6.59 2.73 15.38
C PHE A 148 -6.03 1.93 14.21
N ARG A 149 -6.56 0.72 13.99
CA ARG A 149 -6.22 -0.16 12.87
C ARG A 149 -7.47 -0.85 12.31
N LEU A 150 -7.41 -1.32 11.07
CA LEU A 150 -8.50 -2.12 10.49
C LEU A 150 -8.67 -3.43 11.27
N LYS A 151 -9.93 -3.82 11.53
CA LYS A 151 -10.25 -5.14 12.08
C LYS A 151 -9.87 -6.25 11.09
N SER A 152 -9.27 -7.34 11.58
CA SER A 152 -8.91 -8.48 10.75
C SER A 152 -10.14 -9.07 10.03
N GLY A 153 -10.09 -9.20 8.70
CA GLY A 153 -11.18 -9.78 7.89
C GLY A 153 -12.03 -8.78 7.11
N GLY A 154 -11.92 -7.47 7.39
CA GLY A 154 -12.56 -6.41 6.60
C GLY A 154 -11.80 -6.15 5.30
N THR A 155 -11.92 -7.05 4.32
CA THR A 155 -11.37 -6.84 2.96
C THR A 155 -12.34 -6.11 2.04
N ASN A 156 -13.62 -6.07 2.41
CA ASN A 156 -14.64 -5.32 1.70
C ASN A 156 -15.04 -4.10 2.54
N PHE A 157 -14.81 -2.92 1.96
CA PHE A 157 -15.21 -1.61 2.47
C PHE A 157 -16.74 -1.40 2.44
N THR A 158 -17.51 -2.44 2.79
CA THR A 158 -18.98 -2.49 2.61
C THR A 158 -19.74 -2.69 3.92
N ASP A 159 -19.07 -2.99 5.04
CA ASP A 159 -19.72 -3.07 6.35
C ASP A 159 -19.23 -1.92 7.24
N THR A 160 -20.13 -0.97 7.48
CA THR A 160 -19.80 0.43 7.80
C THR A 160 -19.79 0.75 9.29
N SER A 161 -20.19 -0.19 10.17
CA SER A 161 -20.40 0.16 11.58
C SER A 161 -19.16 0.04 12.46
N GLU A 162 -18.17 -0.82 12.13
CA GLU A 162 -17.00 -1.04 13.00
C GLU A 162 -15.70 -1.43 12.26
N LEU A 163 -15.30 -0.65 11.24
CA LEU A 163 -14.08 -0.92 10.45
C LEU A 163 -12.78 -0.84 11.27
N CYS A 164 -12.68 0.11 12.20
CA CYS A 164 -11.47 0.41 12.94
C CYS A 164 -11.56 -0.05 14.39
N GLU A 165 -10.54 -0.76 14.86
CA GLU A 165 -10.35 -1.11 16.27
C GLU A 165 -9.15 -0.40 16.87
N LYS A 166 -9.20 -0.23 18.19
CA LYS A 166 -8.13 0.37 18.96
C LYS A 166 -6.88 -0.50 18.95
N LEU A 167 -5.71 0.13 18.85
CA LEU A 167 -4.43 -0.57 18.90
C LEU A 167 -4.22 -1.22 20.27
N LYS A 168 -3.97 -2.54 20.29
CA LYS A 168 -3.67 -3.29 21.52
C LYS A 168 -2.19 -3.17 21.87
N CYS A 169 -1.90 -2.76 23.10
CA CYS A 169 -0.55 -2.43 23.55
C CYS A 169 0.36 -3.62 23.85
N ASP A 170 -0.23 -4.79 24.12
CA ASP A 170 0.50 -6.05 24.35
C ASP A 170 1.39 -6.45 23.16
N ARG A 171 1.21 -5.80 22.00
CA ARG A 171 2.06 -5.98 20.81
C ARG A 171 3.41 -5.27 20.90
N PHE A 172 3.56 -4.25 21.74
CA PHE A 172 4.78 -3.43 21.83
C PHE A 172 5.62 -3.72 23.08
N LEU A 173 5.08 -4.43 24.06
CA LEU A 173 5.80 -4.81 25.28
C LEU A 173 5.55 -6.28 25.56
N SER A 174 6.62 -7.08 25.61
CA SER A 174 6.53 -8.42 26.18
C SER A 174 6.57 -8.37 27.70
N GLU A 175 6.08 -9.41 28.39
CA GLU A 175 6.21 -9.53 29.86
C GLU A 175 7.67 -9.43 30.33
N LYS A 176 8.61 -9.94 29.51
CA LYS A 176 10.05 -9.81 29.75
C LYS A 176 10.55 -8.36 29.63
N ASP A 177 10.00 -7.56 28.72
CA ASP A 177 10.33 -6.13 28.61
C ASP A 177 9.73 -5.33 29.77
N ALA A 178 8.49 -5.64 30.14
CA ALA A 178 7.77 -4.97 31.23
C ALA A 178 8.41 -5.21 32.61
N SER A 179 9.17 -6.29 32.77
CA SER A 179 9.89 -6.65 34.01
C SER A 179 11.34 -6.18 34.06
N GLN A 180 11.80 -5.34 33.12
CA GLN A 180 13.16 -4.82 33.16
C GLN A 180 13.39 -3.94 34.40
N THR A 181 14.53 -4.15 35.05
CA THR A 181 14.93 -3.44 36.28
C THR A 181 16.08 -2.47 36.05
N SER A 182 16.71 -2.49 34.87
CA SER A 182 17.76 -1.54 34.48
C SER A 182 17.18 -0.12 34.46
N PRO A 183 17.76 0.83 35.22
CA PRO A 183 17.32 2.22 35.21
C PRO A 183 17.27 2.84 33.81
N GLU A 184 18.20 2.45 32.93
CA GLU A 184 18.31 2.91 31.55
C GLU A 184 17.13 2.45 30.69
N LEU A 185 16.73 1.18 30.81
CA LEU A 185 15.64 0.62 30.02
C LEU A 185 14.25 0.94 30.57
N THR A 186 14.12 1.12 31.89
CA THR A 186 12.83 1.40 32.53
C THR A 186 12.20 2.70 32.04
N LYS A 187 12.99 3.74 31.74
CA LYS A 187 12.47 4.97 31.13
C LYS A 187 11.84 4.71 29.76
N LEU A 188 12.52 3.97 28.90
CA LEU A 188 12.02 3.61 27.56
C LEU A 188 10.76 2.73 27.63
N VAL A 189 10.73 1.77 28.56
CA VAL A 189 9.53 0.96 28.82
C VAL A 189 8.37 1.84 29.29
N SER A 190 8.64 2.81 30.19
CA SER A 190 7.62 3.72 30.71
C SER A 190 6.97 4.57 29.62
N LEU A 191 7.72 4.99 28.61
CA LEU A 191 7.19 5.73 27.45
C LEU A 191 6.14 4.91 26.70
N ILE A 192 6.34 3.61 26.53
CA ILE A 192 5.37 2.74 25.86
C ILE A 192 4.13 2.61 26.73
N THR A 193 4.28 2.27 28.02
CA THR A 193 3.13 2.10 28.92
C THR A 193 2.29 3.36 29.07
N ASP A 194 2.92 4.53 29.23
CA ASP A 194 2.20 5.80 29.40
C ASP A 194 1.44 6.19 28.14
N SER A 195 2.07 6.01 26.97
CA SER A 195 1.42 6.26 25.69
C SER A 195 0.23 5.33 25.46
N CYS A 196 0.38 4.08 25.89
CA CYS A 196 -0.69 3.08 25.88
C CYS A 196 -1.87 3.44 26.76
N LEU A 197 -1.62 3.97 27.97
CA LEU A 197 -2.68 4.46 28.86
C LEU A 197 -3.44 5.64 28.25
N ILE A 198 -2.71 6.60 27.64
CA ILE A 198 -3.31 7.77 26.99
C ILE A 198 -4.19 7.34 25.82
N MET A 199 -3.70 6.44 24.97
CA MET A 199 -4.52 5.85 23.91
C MET A 199 -5.78 5.21 24.50
N ASN A 200 -5.67 4.47 25.60
CA ASN A 200 -6.78 3.77 26.25
C ASN A 200 -7.87 4.70 26.81
N GLN A 201 -7.54 5.92 27.23
CA GLN A 201 -8.47 6.85 27.88
C GLN A 201 -9.18 7.82 26.93
N SER A 202 -8.66 8.09 25.73
CA SER A 202 -9.29 9.08 24.84
C SER A 202 -10.39 8.46 23.96
N GLU A 203 -11.64 8.84 24.20
CA GLU A 203 -12.80 8.50 23.36
C GLU A 203 -12.95 9.41 22.12
N SER A 204 -12.26 10.56 22.07
CA SER A 204 -12.23 11.45 20.91
C SER A 204 -10.80 11.84 20.57
N VAL A 205 -10.37 11.46 19.37
CA VAL A 205 -8.98 11.50 18.95
C VAL A 205 -8.92 12.03 17.54
N ASN A 206 -8.41 13.24 17.35
CA ASN A 206 -7.75 13.55 16.08
C ASN A 206 -6.62 14.55 16.31
N ASN A 207 -6.87 15.66 17.00
CA ASN A 207 -5.82 16.65 17.27
C ASN A 207 -4.90 16.25 18.43
N ASN A 208 -5.43 15.59 19.47
CA ASN A 208 -4.64 15.23 20.66
C ASN A 208 -3.67 14.08 20.40
N THR A 209 -3.98 13.14 19.50
CA THR A 209 -3.15 11.95 19.29
C THR A 209 -1.98 12.19 18.36
N GLN A 210 -2.12 13.06 17.35
CA GLN A 210 -0.95 13.51 16.59
C GLN A 210 0.02 14.28 17.50
N ALA A 211 -0.49 15.23 18.28
CA ALA A 211 0.33 15.97 19.24
C ALA A 211 1.00 15.02 20.25
N HIS A 212 0.29 13.97 20.65
CA HIS A 212 0.82 12.91 21.49
C HIS A 212 1.93 12.10 20.81
N GLY A 213 1.76 11.69 19.54
CA GLY A 213 2.79 10.98 18.77
C GLY A 213 4.07 11.80 18.60
N GLU A 214 3.94 13.11 18.34
CA GLU A 214 5.10 14.01 18.31
C GLU A 214 5.75 14.20 19.67
N LYS A 215 4.95 14.26 20.75
CA LYS A 215 5.45 14.33 22.13
C LYS A 215 6.21 13.06 22.51
N LEU A 216 5.67 11.89 22.17
CA LEU A 216 6.30 10.58 22.38
C LEU A 216 7.63 10.50 21.63
N LEU A 217 7.67 10.95 20.36
CA LEU A 217 8.92 11.00 19.59
C LEU A 217 9.98 11.89 20.24
N LYS A 218 9.59 13.05 20.77
CA LYS A 218 10.50 13.93 21.52
C LYS A 218 10.99 13.29 22.81
N GLY A 219 10.10 12.69 23.59
CA GLY A 219 10.44 11.98 24.83
C GLY A 219 11.40 10.82 24.57
N PHE A 220 11.10 10.01 23.56
CA PHE A 220 11.96 8.90 23.11
C PHE A 220 13.38 9.35 22.79
N LEU A 221 13.54 10.43 22.00
CA LEU A 221 14.86 10.95 21.68
C LEU A 221 15.59 11.52 22.90
N SER A 222 14.87 12.14 23.84
CA SER A 222 15.43 12.60 25.11
C SER A 222 15.95 11.44 25.96
N ASP A 223 15.18 10.35 26.05
CA ASP A 223 15.58 9.16 26.80
C ASP A 223 16.78 8.47 26.15
N LEU A 224 16.88 8.46 24.82
CA LEU A 224 18.08 8.00 24.11
C LEU A 224 19.31 8.86 24.39
N ASP A 225 19.14 10.17 24.53
CA ASP A 225 20.24 11.09 24.88
C ASP A 225 20.77 10.83 26.31
N ASP A 226 19.87 10.46 27.22
CA ASP A 226 20.16 10.11 28.61
C ASP A 226 20.82 8.73 28.77
N LEU A 227 20.78 7.87 27.76
CA LEU A 227 21.40 6.54 27.83
C LEU A 227 22.90 6.67 28.11
N ASN A 228 23.33 6.03 29.20
CA ASN A 228 24.73 5.86 29.53
C ASN A 228 25.28 4.70 28.70
N HIS A 229 25.93 5.02 27.57
CA HIS A 229 26.44 3.98 26.67
C HIS A 229 27.50 3.07 27.34
N GLY A 230 28.17 3.53 28.40
CA GLY A 230 29.10 2.69 29.18
C GLY A 230 28.44 1.60 30.04
N GLY A 231 27.12 1.67 30.27
CA GLY A 231 26.39 0.69 31.09
C GLY A 231 26.08 -0.64 30.39
N PHE A 232 26.27 -0.73 29.06
CA PHE A 232 25.93 -1.92 28.27
C PHE A 232 27.10 -2.88 28.06
N SER A 233 28.29 -2.55 28.57
CA SER A 233 29.53 -3.28 28.26
C SER A 233 29.45 -4.76 28.68
N GLY A 234 29.38 -5.65 27.70
CA GLY A 234 29.42 -7.10 27.89
C GLY A 234 28.10 -7.77 28.26
N ASP A 235 26.97 -7.05 28.33
CA ASP A 235 25.65 -7.65 28.57
C ASP A 235 24.83 -7.71 27.28
N ASN A 236 25.02 -8.81 26.53
CA ASN A 236 24.29 -9.09 25.30
C ASN A 236 22.76 -9.11 25.50
N GLY A 237 22.30 -9.52 26.68
CA GLY A 237 20.87 -9.54 27.03
C GLY A 237 20.30 -8.13 27.13
N MET A 238 21.03 -7.22 27.77
CA MET A 238 20.65 -5.80 27.88
C MET A 238 20.64 -5.10 26.52
N ILE A 239 21.62 -5.39 25.65
CA ILE A 239 21.70 -4.83 24.29
C ILE A 239 20.52 -5.34 23.43
N SER A 240 20.23 -6.64 23.48
CA SER A 240 19.06 -7.22 22.82
C SER A 240 17.75 -6.59 23.30
N ALA A 241 17.62 -6.35 24.61
CA ALA A 241 16.46 -5.67 25.19
C ALA A 241 16.35 -4.23 24.69
N LEU A 242 17.45 -3.46 24.68
CA LEU A 242 17.49 -2.10 24.14
C LEU A 242 16.99 -2.05 22.70
N PHE A 243 17.56 -2.86 21.81
CA PHE A 243 17.19 -2.85 20.40
C PHE A 243 15.73 -3.27 20.19
N ARG A 244 15.25 -4.27 20.92
CA ARG A 244 13.85 -4.68 20.88
C ARG A 244 12.90 -3.57 21.33
N ILE A 245 13.16 -2.94 22.47
CA ILE A 245 12.35 -1.85 23.02
C ILE A 245 12.33 -0.67 22.04
N VAL A 246 13.48 -0.28 21.49
CA VAL A 246 13.57 0.80 20.50
C VAL A 246 12.74 0.49 19.26
N VAL A 247 12.85 -0.71 18.69
CA VAL A 247 12.04 -1.12 17.54
C VAL A 247 10.54 -1.00 17.86
N ASN A 248 10.13 -1.42 19.06
CA ASN A 248 8.73 -1.35 19.47
C ASN A 248 8.23 0.09 19.67
N ILE A 249 9.05 0.97 20.25
CA ILE A 249 8.72 2.41 20.36
C ILE A 249 8.56 3.03 18.96
N LEU A 250 9.48 2.74 18.03
CA LEU A 250 9.39 3.25 16.65
C LEU A 250 8.11 2.78 15.96
N LYS A 251 7.72 1.51 16.17
CA LYS A 251 6.45 0.98 15.65
C LYS A 251 5.24 1.68 16.28
N LEU A 252 5.24 1.90 17.59
CA LEU A 252 4.18 2.62 18.28
C LEU A 252 4.06 4.07 17.78
N ILE A 253 5.18 4.80 17.74
CA ILE A 253 5.21 6.19 17.23
C ILE A 253 4.64 6.25 15.82
N GLY A 254 5.04 5.34 14.93
CA GLY A 254 4.55 5.35 13.56
C GLY A 254 3.02 5.25 13.47
N HIS A 255 2.36 4.44 14.31
CA HIS A 255 0.89 4.39 14.38
C HIS A 255 0.25 5.72 14.79
N LEU A 256 0.97 6.53 15.58
CA LEU A 256 0.50 7.79 16.15
C LEU A 256 0.82 9.02 15.29
N LEU A 257 1.70 8.88 14.31
CA LEU A 257 2.06 9.97 13.40
C LEU A 257 1.10 10.05 12.21
N SER A 258 0.68 11.28 11.88
CA SER A 258 -0.09 11.60 10.67
C SER A 258 0.79 12.15 9.54
N ALA A 259 1.89 12.82 9.88
CA ALA A 259 2.82 13.38 8.90
C ALA A 259 3.46 12.27 8.05
N SER A 260 3.44 12.46 6.73
CA SER A 260 3.97 11.48 5.76
C SER A 260 5.48 11.27 5.87
N ARG A 261 6.21 12.27 6.37
CA ARG A 261 7.65 12.21 6.61
C ARG A 261 8.00 13.07 7.82
N THR A 262 8.66 12.44 8.79
CA THR A 262 9.10 13.08 10.02
C THR A 262 10.58 12.80 10.21
N ARG A 263 11.39 13.85 10.34
CA ARG A 263 12.81 13.74 10.69
C ARG A 263 13.10 14.55 11.95
N LYS A 264 13.80 13.95 12.90
CA LYS A 264 14.19 14.59 14.17
C LYS A 264 15.62 14.20 14.52
N ILE A 265 16.34 15.15 15.12
CA ILE A 265 17.74 15.02 15.53
C ILE A 265 17.81 15.47 16.99
N SER A 266 18.51 14.70 17.81
CA SER A 266 18.83 14.98 19.20
C SER A 266 20.34 14.96 19.42
N ALA A 267 20.81 15.00 20.67
CA ALA A 267 22.25 15.05 20.95
C ALA A 267 22.96 13.75 20.55
N LYS A 268 22.31 12.60 20.77
CA LYS A 268 22.87 11.25 20.55
C LYS A 268 22.07 10.39 19.57
N ALA A 269 20.96 10.88 19.04
CA ALA A 269 20.14 10.12 18.09
C ALA A 269 19.65 10.96 16.92
N GLU A 270 19.42 10.31 15.79
CA GLU A 270 18.72 10.89 14.65
C GLU A 270 17.77 9.84 14.09
N VAL A 271 16.51 10.25 13.89
CA VAL A 271 15.45 9.38 13.40
C VAL A 271 14.72 10.01 12.23
N GLU A 272 14.41 9.17 11.25
CA GLU A 272 13.50 9.47 10.17
C GLU A 272 12.38 8.42 10.15
N LEU A 273 11.14 8.86 10.00
CA LEU A 273 9.96 8.02 9.80
C LEU A 273 9.25 8.44 8.51
N LEU A 274 8.89 7.47 7.68
CA LEU A 274 8.03 7.64 6.52
C LEU A 274 6.71 6.92 6.77
N VAL A 275 5.61 7.64 6.71
CA VAL A 275 4.26 7.12 6.95
C VAL A 275 3.47 7.17 5.64
N LYS A 276 2.86 6.05 5.27
CA LYS A 276 1.96 5.95 4.12
C LYS A 276 0.61 5.42 4.57
N ARG A 277 -0.44 6.13 4.19
CA ARG A 277 -1.84 5.79 4.44
C ARG A 277 -2.58 5.78 3.11
N GLY A 278 -3.46 4.82 2.88
CA GLY A 278 -4.17 4.64 1.61
C GLY A 278 -5.08 3.41 1.62
N ASN A 279 -5.87 3.21 0.57
CA ASN A 279 -6.64 1.97 0.37
C ASN A 279 -5.81 0.84 -0.26
N SER A 280 -4.82 1.21 -1.03
CA SER A 280 -3.94 0.32 -1.76
C SER A 280 -2.54 0.38 -1.16
N PRO A 281 -1.82 -0.76 -1.17
CA PRO A 281 -0.40 -0.76 -0.84
C PRO A 281 0.33 0.31 -1.66
N PRO A 282 1.19 1.13 -1.03
CA PRO A 282 1.98 2.09 -1.78
C PRO A 282 2.89 1.37 -2.79
N GLU A 283 3.05 1.94 -3.98
CA GLU A 283 3.88 1.36 -5.05
C GLU A 283 5.25 2.03 -5.15
N GLY A 284 6.20 1.30 -5.73
CA GLY A 284 7.56 1.79 -6.02
C GLY A 284 8.52 1.78 -4.84
N ASP A 285 9.60 2.54 -5.00
CA ASP A 285 10.75 2.54 -4.10
C ASP A 285 10.71 3.75 -3.17
N PHE A 286 11.27 3.60 -1.98
CA PHE A 286 11.49 4.70 -1.06
C PHE A 286 12.92 4.74 -0.55
N ARG A 287 13.33 5.95 -0.15
CA ARG A 287 14.66 6.23 0.39
C ARG A 287 14.56 7.06 1.66
N MET A 288 15.35 6.67 2.65
CA MET A 288 15.50 7.36 3.93
C MET A 288 16.98 7.69 4.16
N ASN A 289 17.25 8.88 4.68
CA ASN A 289 18.59 9.41 4.89
C ASN A 289 18.73 9.93 6.33
N ILE A 290 19.76 9.45 7.00
CA ILE A 290 20.19 9.95 8.31
C ILE A 290 21.70 10.17 8.31
N SER A 291 22.22 10.85 9.33
CA SER A 291 23.65 11.10 9.44
C SER A 291 24.44 9.79 9.50
N GLY A 292 25.19 9.49 8.44
CA GLY A 292 26.06 8.33 8.33
C GLY A 292 25.40 7.07 7.75
N ALA A 293 24.11 7.11 7.39
CA ALA A 293 23.46 5.98 6.73
C ALA A 293 22.29 6.37 5.82
N GLN A 294 22.03 5.53 4.82
CA GLN A 294 20.88 5.61 3.93
C GLN A 294 20.22 4.24 3.81
N LEU A 295 18.89 4.19 3.88
CA LEU A 295 18.08 3.02 3.60
C LEU A 295 17.34 3.22 2.27
N THR A 296 17.37 2.20 1.41
CA THR A 296 16.50 2.09 0.24
C THR A 296 15.78 0.75 0.28
N SER A 297 14.47 0.77 0.01
CA SER A 297 13.62 -0.42 -0.02
C SER A 297 12.41 -0.17 -0.91
N HIS A 298 11.70 -1.24 -1.25
CA HIS A 298 10.41 -1.18 -1.92
C HIS A 298 9.26 -1.12 -0.91
N TRP A 299 8.16 -0.47 -1.28
CA TRP A 299 6.98 -0.33 -0.42
C TRP A 299 6.23 -1.64 -0.19
N ASP A 300 6.30 -2.60 -1.11
CA ASP A 300 5.77 -3.95 -0.94
C ASP A 300 6.51 -4.70 0.18
N THR A 301 7.85 -4.56 0.26
CA THR A 301 8.64 -5.08 1.39
C THR A 301 8.20 -4.50 2.72
N ALA A 302 7.91 -3.19 2.78
CA ALA A 302 7.51 -2.53 4.03
C ALA A 302 6.06 -2.80 4.43
N THR A 303 5.21 -3.02 3.44
CA THR A 303 3.79 -3.36 3.63
C THR A 303 3.62 -4.79 4.17
N GLY A 304 4.51 -5.70 3.80
CA GLY A 304 4.41 -7.11 4.19
C GLY A 304 3.28 -7.82 3.44
N ASN A 305 2.82 -8.95 4.01
CA ASN A 305 1.85 -9.83 3.33
C ASN A 305 0.42 -9.26 3.33
N THR A 306 0.07 -8.41 4.29
CA THR A 306 -1.28 -7.86 4.44
C THR A 306 -1.22 -6.35 4.65
N TYR A 307 -1.86 -5.60 3.75
CA TYR A 307 -1.99 -4.16 3.87
C TYR A 307 -3.26 -3.79 4.63
N HIS A 308 -3.09 -3.11 5.75
CA HIS A 308 -4.21 -2.67 6.61
C HIS A 308 -4.47 -1.16 6.47
N GLY A 309 -4.30 -0.62 5.26
CA GLY A 309 -4.55 0.80 4.96
C GLY A 309 -3.46 1.77 5.45
N PHE A 310 -2.38 1.24 6.02
CA PHE A 310 -1.35 2.00 6.70
C PHE A 310 -0.03 1.22 6.68
N THR A 311 1.10 1.88 6.45
CA THR A 311 2.45 1.34 6.67
C THR A 311 3.42 2.45 7.06
N THR A 312 4.41 2.12 7.89
CA THR A 312 5.50 3.04 8.26
C THR A 312 6.84 2.36 8.17
N ALA A 313 7.80 3.09 7.63
CA ALA A 313 9.22 2.76 7.72
C ALA A 313 9.92 3.72 8.69
N ALA A 314 10.75 3.18 9.57
CA ALA A 314 11.54 3.94 10.53
C ALA A 314 13.03 3.60 10.39
N LEU A 315 13.87 4.62 10.41
CA LEU A 315 15.32 4.51 10.37
C LEU A 315 15.91 5.43 11.46
N LEU A 316 16.68 4.85 12.38
CA LEU A 316 17.30 5.52 13.51
C LEU A 316 18.82 5.29 13.46
N SER A 317 19.63 6.33 13.71
CA SER A 317 21.05 6.17 14.05
C SER A 317 21.30 6.61 15.48
N TYR A 318 22.23 5.91 16.11
CA TYR A 318 22.82 6.28 17.39
C TYR A 318 24.17 6.95 17.17
N LYS A 319 24.56 7.84 18.07
CA LYS A 319 25.87 8.49 18.10
C LYS A 319 26.62 8.04 19.35
N GLY A 320 27.76 7.37 19.18
CA GLY A 320 28.61 6.90 20.29
C GLY A 320 28.26 5.50 20.80
N LEU A 321 27.14 4.91 20.36
CA LEU A 321 26.80 3.52 20.69
C LEU A 321 27.79 2.53 20.06
N ASP A 322 28.34 2.87 18.89
CA ASP A 322 29.37 2.10 18.20
C ASP A 322 30.61 1.84 19.07
N GLU A 323 31.06 2.82 19.85
CA GLU A 323 32.20 2.67 20.76
C GLU A 323 31.91 1.68 21.89
N SER A 324 30.68 1.70 22.40
CA SER A 324 30.27 0.88 23.54
C SER A 324 29.98 -0.59 23.17
N LEU A 325 29.68 -0.85 21.90
CA LEU A 325 29.40 -2.18 21.39
C LEU A 325 30.63 -2.88 20.78
N ASN A 326 31.82 -2.27 20.85
CA ASN A 326 33.06 -2.89 20.39
C ASN A 326 33.53 -4.10 21.23
N CYS A 327 32.83 -4.44 22.31
CA CYS A 327 33.09 -5.64 23.11
C CYS A 327 32.27 -6.86 22.66
N CYS A 328 31.25 -6.69 21.82
CA CYS A 328 30.23 -7.73 21.59
C CYS A 328 30.51 -8.59 20.35
N PHE A 329 31.73 -9.12 20.19
CA PHE A 329 32.12 -9.89 19.00
C PHE A 329 32.37 -11.37 19.25
N ASP A 330 32.25 -11.86 20.49
CA ASP A 330 32.63 -13.23 20.91
C ASP A 330 32.22 -14.33 19.92
N HIS A 331 30.98 -14.27 19.42
CA HIS A 331 30.46 -15.23 18.44
C HIS A 331 31.23 -15.19 17.10
N LEU A 332 31.45 -14.01 16.54
CA LEU A 332 32.17 -13.81 15.27
C LEU A 332 33.66 -14.09 15.41
N GLU A 333 34.27 -13.70 16.52
CA GLU A 333 35.69 -13.94 16.81
C GLU A 333 35.96 -15.43 16.95
N THR A 334 35.07 -16.15 17.64
CA THR A 334 35.16 -17.62 17.77
C THR A 334 35.01 -18.31 16.42
N GLN A 335 34.05 -17.89 15.59
CA GLN A 335 33.80 -18.51 14.29
C GLN A 335 34.91 -18.25 13.26
N LYS A 336 35.43 -17.03 13.21
CA LYS A 336 36.33 -16.58 12.13
C LYS A 336 37.79 -16.39 12.56
N LYS A 337 38.11 -16.46 13.85
CA LYS A 337 39.45 -16.26 14.42
C LYS A 337 40.09 -14.93 14.01
N GLN A 338 39.29 -13.87 13.99
CA GLN A 338 39.67 -12.50 13.62
C GLN A 338 39.15 -11.55 14.70
N THR A 339 39.78 -10.38 14.84
CA THR A 339 39.31 -9.30 15.72
C THR A 339 38.62 -8.22 14.90
N TYR A 340 37.61 -7.60 15.50
CA TYR A 340 36.74 -6.65 14.82
C TYR A 340 36.62 -5.33 15.57
N LYS A 341 36.25 -4.29 14.82
CA LYS A 341 35.81 -2.99 15.34
C LYS A 341 34.64 -2.50 14.51
N ILE A 342 33.64 -1.90 15.13
CA ILE A 342 32.57 -1.18 14.42
C ILE A 342 33.18 0.06 13.76
N ASN A 343 32.96 0.21 12.45
CA ASN A 343 33.44 1.34 11.64
C ASN A 343 32.31 2.11 10.96
N SER A 344 31.10 2.03 11.50
CA SER A 344 29.96 2.86 11.12
C SER A 344 29.19 3.26 12.36
N LYS A 345 28.27 4.21 12.22
CA LYS A 345 27.21 4.32 13.23
C LYS A 345 26.38 3.04 13.25
N VAL A 346 25.89 2.70 14.44
CA VAL A 346 24.84 1.69 14.59
C VAL A 346 23.53 2.30 14.14
N VAL A 347 22.76 1.55 13.33
CA VAL A 347 21.45 2.00 12.85
C VAL A 347 20.39 0.94 13.05
N THR A 348 19.19 1.38 13.40
CA THR A 348 18.01 0.52 13.52
C THR A 348 17.04 0.84 12.39
N ALA A 349 16.64 -0.19 11.64
CA ALA A 349 15.63 -0.09 10.59
C ALA A 349 14.48 -1.05 10.88
N THR A 350 13.25 -0.55 10.86
CA THR A 350 12.05 -1.37 11.09
C THR A 350 10.87 -0.88 10.26
N PHE A 351 10.00 -1.81 9.89
CA PHE A 351 8.71 -1.56 9.26
C PHE A 351 7.59 -2.01 10.21
N ILE A 352 6.47 -1.29 10.23
CA ILE A 352 5.38 -1.61 11.18
C ILE A 352 4.68 -2.92 10.84
N ASN A 353 4.39 -3.15 9.57
CA ASN A 353 3.57 -4.29 9.13
C ASN A 353 4.38 -5.54 8.80
N THR A 354 5.71 -5.43 8.78
CA THR A 354 6.58 -6.52 8.36
C THR A 354 7.29 -7.07 9.58
N GLU A 355 7.35 -8.40 9.66
CA GLU A 355 8.13 -9.08 10.68
C GLU A 355 9.63 -8.86 10.47
N THR A 356 10.41 -9.04 11.53
CA THR A 356 11.87 -8.81 11.49
C THR A 356 12.62 -9.96 10.82
N THR A 357 11.94 -11.07 10.51
CA THR A 357 12.52 -12.32 10.02
C THR A 357 12.33 -12.47 8.50
N ASN A 358 13.43 -12.72 7.80
CA ASN A 358 13.49 -13.21 6.40
C ASN A 358 12.58 -12.46 5.40
N LEU A 359 12.97 -11.23 5.09
CA LEU A 359 12.36 -10.44 4.03
C LEU A 359 12.51 -11.12 2.66
N ASN A 360 11.40 -11.26 1.93
CA ASN A 360 11.40 -11.78 0.55
C ASN A 360 12.22 -10.92 -0.41
N LYS A 361 12.24 -9.60 -0.17
CA LYS A 361 13.06 -8.62 -0.89
C LYS A 361 13.99 -7.93 0.11
N PRO A 362 15.31 -8.01 -0.06
CA PRO A 362 16.23 -7.45 0.93
C PRO A 362 16.22 -5.93 0.91
N ILE A 363 16.40 -5.33 2.09
CA ILE A 363 16.65 -3.89 2.22
C ILE A 363 18.09 -3.57 1.81
N LYS A 364 18.32 -2.36 1.29
CA LYS A 364 19.64 -1.87 0.94
C LYS A 364 20.04 -0.75 1.90
N LEU A 365 21.09 -0.99 2.69
CA LEU A 365 21.66 -0.01 3.61
C LEU A 365 23.01 0.47 3.10
N THR A 366 23.24 1.77 3.06
CA THR A 366 24.54 2.35 2.73
C THR A 366 25.06 3.08 3.95
N PHE A 367 26.25 2.73 4.42
CA PHE A 367 26.89 3.28 5.60
C PHE A 367 28.11 4.11 5.22
N SER A 368 28.26 5.27 5.83
CA SER A 368 29.52 6.03 5.80
C SER A 368 30.46 5.50 6.88
N HIS A 369 31.74 5.38 6.55
CA HIS A 369 32.76 4.92 7.50
C HIS A 369 33.14 6.01 8.49
N LEU A 370 33.36 5.62 9.76
CA LEU A 370 33.89 6.50 10.80
C LEU A 370 35.38 6.78 10.56
N GLU A 371 36.13 5.75 10.20
CA GLU A 371 37.53 5.81 9.79
C GLU A 371 37.68 5.39 8.32
N LYS A 372 38.25 6.30 7.51
CA LYS A 372 38.50 6.05 6.09
C LYS A 372 39.78 5.23 5.92
N LYS A 373 39.64 3.90 5.94
CA LYS A 373 40.75 2.97 5.71
C LYS A 373 40.40 2.00 4.58
N ASN A 374 41.43 1.57 3.86
CA ASN A 374 41.28 0.59 2.79
C ASN A 374 41.36 -0.83 3.36
N GLU A 375 40.46 -1.12 4.30
CA GLU A 375 40.39 -2.39 5.04
C GLU A 375 39.21 -3.23 4.54
N LYS A 376 39.15 -4.49 4.97
CA LYS A 376 38.02 -5.38 4.65
C LYS A 376 36.85 -5.03 5.56
N HIS A 377 35.75 -4.56 4.94
CA HIS A 377 34.51 -4.23 5.63
C HIS A 377 33.48 -5.36 5.51
N MET A 378 32.67 -5.54 6.54
CA MET A 378 31.57 -6.51 6.53
C MET A 378 30.30 -5.92 7.11
N CYS A 379 29.18 -6.26 6.47
CA CYS A 379 27.86 -5.89 6.93
C CYS A 379 27.37 -6.91 7.97
N VAL A 380 26.93 -6.42 9.12
CA VAL A 380 26.39 -7.25 10.19
C VAL A 380 25.03 -6.74 10.65
N PHE A 381 24.22 -7.66 11.16
CA PHE A 381 23.01 -7.34 11.89
C PHE A 381 23.10 -7.93 13.31
N TRP A 382 22.38 -7.34 14.25
CA TRP A 382 22.27 -7.89 15.59
C TRP A 382 21.24 -9.01 15.61
N ASP A 383 21.68 -10.22 15.89
CA ASP A 383 20.86 -11.42 15.98
C ASP A 383 20.52 -11.71 17.45
N PRO A 384 19.28 -11.49 17.90
CA PRO A 384 18.88 -11.75 19.28
C PRO A 384 18.78 -13.25 19.60
N GLU A 385 18.79 -14.13 18.60
CA GLU A 385 18.64 -15.59 18.80
C GLU A 385 19.98 -16.27 19.15
N LEU A 386 21.12 -15.60 18.91
CA LEU A 386 22.46 -16.14 19.17
C LEU A 386 22.98 -15.73 20.55
N ASP A 387 23.05 -16.68 21.49
CA ASP A 387 23.67 -16.50 22.83
C ASP A 387 23.16 -15.27 23.61
N GLY A 388 21.86 -14.95 23.48
CA GLY A 388 21.24 -13.78 24.12
C GLY A 388 21.46 -12.46 23.37
N GLY A 389 22.17 -12.48 22.25
CA GLY A 389 22.39 -11.37 21.33
C GLY A 389 23.83 -11.36 20.80
N ALA A 390 24.01 -11.36 19.48
CA ALA A 390 25.34 -11.22 18.88
C ALA A 390 25.29 -10.56 17.50
N TRP A 391 26.40 -9.94 17.08
CA TRP A 391 26.56 -9.53 15.69
C TRP A 391 26.70 -10.75 14.77
N SER A 392 25.95 -10.76 13.67
CA SER A 392 25.90 -11.87 12.73
C SER A 392 25.94 -11.38 11.29
N THR A 393 26.59 -12.17 10.42
CA THR A 393 26.51 -11.98 8.96
C THR A 393 25.37 -12.79 8.33
N LEU A 394 24.66 -13.63 9.09
CA LEU A 394 23.61 -14.53 8.59
C LEU A 394 22.28 -13.79 8.38
N GLY A 395 22.28 -12.89 7.41
CA GLY A 395 21.13 -12.06 7.08
C GLY A 395 21.48 -10.72 6.44
N CYS A 396 22.79 -10.44 6.33
CA CYS A 396 23.33 -9.28 5.63
C CYS A 396 24.54 -9.69 4.81
N SER A 397 24.61 -9.18 3.59
CA SER A 397 25.75 -9.36 2.70
C SER A 397 26.30 -8.02 2.25
N THR A 398 27.61 -7.95 2.05
CA THR A 398 28.26 -6.76 1.50
C THR A 398 28.15 -6.77 -0.01
N VAL A 399 27.44 -5.78 -0.57
CA VAL A 399 27.25 -5.62 -2.02
C VAL A 399 28.43 -4.89 -2.65
N SER A 400 28.89 -3.83 -1.99
CA SER A 400 30.07 -3.08 -2.43
C SER A 400 30.70 -2.38 -1.24
N SER A 401 32.01 -2.28 -1.21
CA SER A 401 32.75 -1.55 -0.18
C SER A 401 33.80 -0.65 -0.82
N ARG A 402 33.87 0.59 -0.34
CA ARG A 402 34.85 1.63 -0.71
C ARG A 402 35.53 2.12 0.56
N ALA A 403 36.58 2.93 0.43
CA ALA A 403 37.30 3.45 1.60
C ALA A 403 36.43 4.29 2.56
N ASP A 404 35.39 4.94 2.06
CA ASP A 404 34.53 5.87 2.80
C ASP A 404 33.10 5.39 3.02
N GLN A 405 32.68 4.32 2.34
CA GLN A 405 31.32 3.79 2.45
C GLN A 405 31.23 2.29 2.14
N THR A 406 30.25 1.64 2.75
CA THR A 406 29.89 0.25 2.45
C THR A 406 28.39 0.12 2.22
N VAL A 407 28.03 -0.67 1.21
CA VAL A 407 26.64 -0.96 0.83
C VAL A 407 26.33 -2.40 1.22
N CYS A 408 25.28 -2.56 2.00
CA CYS A 408 24.78 -3.81 2.55
C CYS A 408 23.43 -4.16 1.92
N SER A 409 23.22 -5.45 1.64
CA SER A 409 21.92 -6.02 1.29
C SER A 409 21.52 -7.00 2.38
N CYS A 410 20.41 -6.72 3.06
CA CYS A 410 19.98 -7.45 4.25
C CYS A 410 18.55 -7.95 4.11
N ASN A 411 18.31 -9.22 4.47
CA ASN A 411 16.98 -9.84 4.47
C ASN A 411 16.37 -9.89 5.88
N LYS A 412 16.85 -9.06 6.81
CA LYS A 412 16.34 -8.92 8.17
C LYS A 412 15.99 -7.44 8.42
N LEU A 413 15.21 -7.19 9.47
CA LEU A 413 15.03 -5.86 10.07
C LEU A 413 15.55 -5.90 11.52
N GLY A 414 15.91 -4.75 12.08
CA GLY A 414 16.54 -4.66 13.39
C GLY A 414 17.70 -3.67 13.39
N SER A 415 18.78 -4.01 14.08
CA SER A 415 19.97 -3.17 14.23
C SER A 415 21.12 -3.65 13.35
N PHE A 416 21.85 -2.72 12.74
CA PHE A 416 22.88 -2.99 11.75
C PHE A 416 24.12 -2.13 12.00
N ALA A 417 25.26 -2.65 11.57
CA ALA A 417 26.53 -1.93 11.57
C ALA A 417 27.45 -2.47 10.44
N VAL A 418 28.52 -1.72 10.18
CA VAL A 418 29.66 -2.19 9.39
C VAL A 418 30.82 -2.42 10.32
N LEU A 419 31.39 -3.62 10.27
CA LEU A 419 32.62 -3.95 10.97
C LEU A 419 33.80 -3.85 10.03
N THR A 420 34.95 -3.52 10.60
CA THR A 420 36.24 -3.65 9.95
C THR A 420 37.08 -4.71 10.64
N VAL A 421 37.78 -5.52 9.85
CA VAL A 421 38.69 -6.56 10.34
C VAL A 421 40.03 -5.93 10.69
N LEU A 422 40.49 -6.12 11.94
CA LEU A 422 41.75 -5.54 12.41
C LEU A 422 42.98 -6.44 12.17
N CYS A 423 42.81 -7.75 11.98
CA CYS A 423 43.92 -8.69 11.73
C CYS A 423 43.49 -9.87 10.83
N ASP A 424 44.30 -10.18 9.83
CA ASP A 424 44.24 -11.43 9.05
C ASP A 424 45.66 -12.04 9.04
N THR A 425 45.79 -13.31 9.43
CA THR A 425 47.02 -14.13 9.48
C THR A 425 48.01 -13.93 10.67
N GLY A 426 47.94 -14.84 11.64
CA GLY A 426 49.10 -15.44 12.33
C GLY A 426 49.85 -14.66 13.41
N VAL A 427 49.76 -13.32 13.49
CA VAL A 427 50.42 -12.54 14.54
C VAL A 427 49.48 -11.44 15.04
N CYS A 428 48.49 -11.81 15.85
CA CYS A 428 47.83 -10.84 16.72
C CYS A 428 48.80 -10.52 17.86
N ARG A 429 49.39 -9.32 17.90
CA ARG A 429 49.87 -8.78 19.17
C ARG A 429 48.64 -8.52 20.03
N PRO A 430 48.58 -8.97 21.29
CA PRO A 430 47.47 -8.67 22.17
C PRO A 430 47.52 -7.17 22.49
N THR A 431 46.88 -6.33 21.69
CA THR A 431 46.67 -4.94 22.05
C THR A 431 45.39 -4.86 22.84
N LEU A 432 45.60 -4.92 24.16
CA LEU A 432 44.74 -4.47 25.25
C LEU A 432 43.25 -4.86 25.18
N ASN A 433 42.90 -5.81 26.06
CA ASN A 433 41.57 -5.90 26.66
C ASN A 433 41.11 -4.50 27.11
N PHE A 434 40.27 -3.83 26.31
CA PHE A 434 39.43 -2.73 26.79
C PHE A 434 38.09 -3.28 27.29
N CYS A 435 38.18 -4.32 28.13
CA CYS A 435 37.14 -4.73 29.07
C CYS A 435 37.85 -5.11 30.37
N THR A 436 38.64 -4.19 30.94
CA THR A 436 39.03 -4.33 32.33
C THR A 436 37.81 -4.05 33.18
N LEU A 437 37.30 -5.11 33.82
CA LEU A 437 36.61 -5.01 35.10
C LEU A 437 37.34 -3.98 35.94
N ASP A 438 36.73 -2.81 36.16
CA ASP A 438 37.09 -1.96 37.29
C ASP A 438 36.62 -2.69 38.55
N SER A 439 37.37 -3.72 38.93
CA SER A 439 37.37 -4.23 40.29
C SER A 439 38.07 -3.18 41.16
N LYS A 440 37.31 -2.44 41.96
CA LYS A 440 37.87 -1.68 43.08
C LYS A 440 36.85 -1.49 44.20
N PRO A 441 37.30 -1.33 45.44
CA PRO A 441 38.30 -2.11 46.17
C PRO A 441 37.66 -2.96 47.29
#